data_AF-A0A3S1AUY6-F1
#
_entry.id   AF-A0A3S1AUY6-F1
#
_cell.length_a   1.000
_cell.length_b   1.000
_cell.length_c   1.000
_cell.angle_alpha   90.00
_cell.angle_beta   90.00
_cell.angle_gamma   90.00
#
_symmetry.space_group_name_H-M   'P 1'
#
loop_
_entity.id
_entity.type
_entity.pdbx_description
1 polymer ?
#
loop_
_entity_poly.entity_id
_entity_poly.type
_entity_poly.pdbx_seq_one_letter_code
_entity_poly.pdbx_strand_id
1 'polypeptide(L)'
;MTTTAATYPIIKGSLVSTSNYTWNTADSLGRGASAVVYLGRHTTQGTLVAVKVFHERVPMGNKEDDRELQLLRRLEHPNVIRLLAIETLSSTNKCVLVLEYCEGGSLHHMLDSPQHVYGLQEAEFIKVLTHVSAGIQYLRHENVIHRDIKPGNIMRYITDEGVSIYKLTDFGAARNLDDSESFESLCGTEEYLHPAIYERAVLRLPNTQSFDAKVDLWSLGVTFYHTATGQLPFQPYGGRSNRYTMFDIISQKDSGVISGIQKTENGQIEWKSDLPDTSPLTSGLKSIIIPLLAGLMEPNEGKMLTYDAMFRIIQNIGKKITIAVFHYNRCEKLLIYIEPKTTFAGLKDEIASLTDIPSAEQILLVGGQLLERVIDPLAEVSSYPESLRTGEVFLFQREAVEKQKLGKPKIPPFPPFPPYGNIDDDARLAHKCAAQGELIKRYVETSHTRNSCS
;
A
#
# COMPACT_ATOMS: atom_id res chain seq x y z
N MET A 1 15.61 52.27 -32.27
CA MET A 1 15.10 51.92 -30.93
C MET A 1 13.92 50.99 -31.12
N THR A 2 14.16 49.67 -31.08
CA THR A 2 13.10 48.66 -31.12
C THR A 2 13.03 48.04 -29.75
N THR A 3 12.03 48.47 -28.98
CA THR A 3 11.70 47.98 -27.65
C THR A 3 11.18 46.55 -27.77
N THR A 4 11.96 45.58 -27.33
CA THR A 4 11.48 44.21 -27.11
C THR A 4 10.45 44.23 -25.99
N ALA A 5 9.18 43.99 -26.34
CA ALA A 5 8.11 43.83 -25.36
C ALA A 5 8.43 42.62 -24.47
N ALA A 6 8.51 42.85 -23.16
CA ALA A 6 8.66 41.78 -22.18
C ALA A 6 7.42 40.88 -22.24
N THR A 7 7.60 39.64 -22.68
CA THR A 7 6.59 38.59 -22.59
C THR A 7 6.48 38.15 -21.13
N TYR A 8 5.47 38.67 -20.42
CA TYR A 8 5.13 38.18 -19.09
C TYR A 8 4.57 36.75 -19.19
N PRO A 9 4.90 35.85 -18.24
CA PRO A 9 4.34 34.51 -18.23
C PRO A 9 2.82 34.57 -18.08
N ILE A 10 2.10 33.98 -19.04
CA ILE A 10 0.64 33.82 -18.95
C ILE A 10 0.38 32.80 -17.85
N ILE A 11 -0.13 33.27 -16.71
CA ILE A 11 -0.62 32.39 -15.64
C ILE A 11 -1.81 31.63 -16.20
N LYS A 12 -1.68 30.31 -16.36
CA LYS A 12 -2.78 29.45 -16.76
C LYS A 12 -3.79 29.37 -15.61
N GLY A 13 -5.07 29.29 -15.96
CA GLY A 13 -6.17 29.18 -15.00
C GLY A 13 -6.66 30.52 -14.44
N SER A 14 -7.60 30.46 -13.51
CA SER A 14 -8.18 31.61 -12.84
C SER A 14 -7.96 31.50 -11.34
N LEU A 15 -7.65 32.62 -10.70
CA LEU A 15 -7.59 32.69 -9.24
C LEU A 15 -9.00 32.69 -8.67
N VAL A 16 -9.25 31.77 -7.74
CA VAL A 16 -10.52 31.61 -7.03
C VAL A 16 -10.26 31.76 -5.53
N SER A 17 -11.24 32.25 -4.79
CA SER A 17 -11.13 32.44 -3.35
C SER A 17 -12.43 32.18 -2.61
N THR A 18 -12.27 31.87 -1.34
CA THR A 18 -13.29 31.97 -0.29
C THR A 18 -12.88 33.08 0.68
N SER A 19 -13.50 33.14 1.87
CA SER A 19 -13.17 34.14 2.89
C SER A 19 -11.71 34.08 3.34
N ASN A 20 -11.17 32.88 3.56
CA ASN A 20 -9.82 32.71 4.13
C ASN A 20 -8.85 31.94 3.23
N TYR A 21 -9.28 31.43 2.07
CA TYR A 21 -8.43 30.60 1.21
C TYR A 21 -8.48 31.03 -0.25
N THR A 22 -7.40 30.79 -0.98
CA THR A 22 -7.31 31.06 -2.42
C THR A 22 -6.52 29.97 -3.15
N TRP A 23 -6.87 29.70 -4.40
CA TRP A 23 -6.22 28.71 -5.26
C TRP A 23 -6.35 29.08 -6.74
N ASN A 24 -5.46 28.55 -7.58
CA ASN A 24 -5.55 28.67 -9.04
C ASN A 24 -6.22 27.41 -9.61
N THR A 25 -7.19 27.57 -10.52
CA THR A 25 -7.85 26.43 -11.19
C THR A 25 -6.92 25.59 -12.07
N ALA A 26 -5.70 26.06 -12.38
CA ALA A 26 -4.68 25.25 -13.05
C ALA A 26 -3.96 24.27 -12.10
N ASP A 27 -3.95 24.55 -10.79
CA ASP A 27 -3.22 23.77 -9.79
C ASP A 27 -4.10 22.64 -9.22
N SER A 28 -4.64 21.81 -10.13
CA SER A 28 -5.46 20.65 -9.80
C SER A 28 -4.58 19.53 -9.23
N LEU A 29 -4.86 19.11 -8.00
CA LEU A 29 -4.25 17.94 -7.36
C LEU A 29 -4.92 16.62 -7.77
N GLY A 30 -6.21 16.68 -8.12
CA GLY A 30 -6.96 15.50 -8.54
C GLY A 30 -8.38 15.83 -8.98
N ARG A 31 -8.93 15.03 -9.89
CA ARG A 31 -10.30 15.17 -10.39
C ARG A 31 -11.03 13.85 -10.25
N GLY A 32 -12.09 13.84 -9.45
CA GLY A 32 -13.00 12.71 -9.28
C GLY A 32 -14.35 12.96 -9.94
N ALA A 33 -15.23 11.96 -9.84
CA ALA A 33 -16.60 12.03 -10.36
C ALA A 33 -17.47 13.07 -9.64
N SER A 34 -17.22 13.33 -8.36
CA SER A 34 -18.01 14.23 -7.51
C SER A 34 -17.37 15.60 -7.26
N ALA A 35 -16.04 15.71 -7.37
CA ALA A 35 -15.29 16.92 -7.04
C ALA A 35 -13.96 17.05 -7.77
N VAL A 36 -13.40 18.26 -7.75
CA VAL A 36 -12.00 18.54 -8.09
C VAL A 36 -11.29 19.05 -6.83
N VAL A 37 -10.06 18.58 -6.60
CA VAL A 37 -9.21 19.03 -5.49
C VAL A 37 -8.10 19.91 -6.06
N TYR A 38 -7.91 21.09 -5.47
CA TYR A 38 -6.90 22.06 -5.88
C TYR A 38 -5.88 22.30 -4.77
N LEU A 39 -4.66 22.69 -5.16
CA LEU A 39 -3.68 23.24 -4.23
C LEU A 39 -4.07 24.68 -3.89
N GLY A 40 -4.37 24.93 -2.63
CA GLY A 40 -4.73 26.25 -2.13
C GLY A 40 -3.75 26.77 -1.08
N ARG A 41 -3.99 28.02 -0.67
CA ARG A 41 -3.27 28.70 0.40
C ARG A 41 -4.24 29.43 1.31
N HIS A 42 -3.94 29.43 2.60
CA HIS A 42 -4.56 30.36 3.54
C HIS A 42 -4.11 31.79 3.20
N THR A 43 -5.04 32.73 3.05
CA THR A 43 -4.77 34.08 2.50
C THR A 43 -3.86 34.91 3.40
N THR A 44 -3.98 34.79 4.73
CA THR A 44 -3.12 35.50 5.69
C THR A 44 -1.88 34.71 6.12
N GLN A 45 -2.00 33.42 6.41
CA GLN A 45 -0.89 32.59 6.91
C GLN A 45 0.03 32.06 5.81
N GLY A 46 -0.43 31.99 4.56
CA GLY A 46 0.32 31.42 3.44
C GLY A 46 0.46 29.89 3.44
N THR A 47 -0.02 29.22 4.49
CA THR A 47 -0.02 27.76 4.67
C THR A 47 -0.71 27.06 3.50
N LEU A 48 -0.09 26.02 2.97
CA LEU A 48 -0.66 25.19 1.90
C LEU A 48 -1.81 24.33 2.41
N VAL A 49 -2.86 24.20 1.59
CA VAL A 49 -4.05 23.39 1.88
C VAL A 49 -4.52 22.66 0.61
N ALA A 50 -5.31 21.61 0.78
CA ALA A 50 -6.04 20.97 -0.31
C ALA A 50 -7.51 21.44 -0.30
N VAL A 51 -7.99 22.02 -1.40
CA VAL A 51 -9.35 22.57 -1.51
C VAL A 51 -10.21 21.67 -2.40
N LYS A 52 -11.15 20.93 -1.81
CA LYS A 52 -12.10 20.07 -2.54
C LYS A 52 -13.35 20.87 -2.91
N VAL A 53 -13.58 21.00 -4.21
CA VAL A 53 -14.70 21.74 -4.82
C VAL A 53 -15.61 20.74 -5.54
N PHE A 54 -16.86 20.62 -5.10
CA PHE A 54 -17.84 19.71 -5.70
C PHE A 54 -18.33 20.22 -7.08
N HIS A 55 -18.57 19.29 -8.02
CA HIS A 55 -19.07 19.64 -9.35
C HIS A 55 -20.49 20.21 -9.28
N GLU A 56 -21.38 19.48 -8.62
CA GLU A 56 -22.78 19.88 -8.39
C GLU A 56 -22.92 20.79 -7.18
N ARG A 57 -24.04 21.54 -7.14
CA ARG A 57 -24.40 22.31 -5.94
C ARG A 57 -24.85 21.30 -4.90
N VAL A 58 -24.00 21.01 -3.91
CA VAL A 58 -24.47 20.41 -2.66
C VAL A 58 -25.38 21.46 -2.01
N PRO A 59 -26.71 21.23 -1.90
CA PRO A 59 -27.60 22.19 -1.28
C PRO A 59 -27.12 22.43 0.15
N MET A 60 -26.80 23.68 0.49
CA MET A 60 -26.65 24.04 1.90
C MET A 60 -28.03 24.00 2.54
N GLY A 61 -28.47 22.82 2.98
CA GLY A 61 -29.38 22.73 4.12
C GLY A 61 -28.73 23.36 5.35
N ASN A 62 -29.48 23.48 6.45
CA ASN A 62 -28.92 23.92 7.73
C ASN A 62 -27.63 23.15 8.00
N LYS A 63 -26.49 23.86 8.08
CA LYS A 63 -25.13 23.29 8.24
C LYS A 63 -24.97 22.43 9.51
N GLU A 64 -25.97 22.45 10.37
CA GLU A 64 -26.11 21.70 11.62
C GLU A 64 -26.86 20.37 11.45
N ASP A 65 -27.41 20.05 10.27
CA ASP A 65 -28.15 18.80 10.05
C ASP A 65 -27.46 17.84 9.06
N ASP A 66 -26.38 18.27 8.40
CA ASP A 66 -25.61 17.41 7.50
C ASP A 66 -24.68 16.47 8.30
N ARG A 67 -25.19 15.26 8.56
CA ARG A 67 -24.50 14.20 9.32
C ARG A 67 -23.12 13.86 8.74
N GLU A 68 -22.93 13.94 7.42
CA GLU A 68 -21.66 13.60 6.78
C GLU A 68 -20.59 14.66 7.07
N LEU A 69 -20.96 15.94 7.01
CA LEU A 69 -20.05 17.03 7.36
C LEU A 69 -19.73 17.08 8.86
N GLN A 70 -20.70 16.74 9.71
CA GLN A 70 -20.45 16.59 11.15
C GLN A 70 -19.49 15.45 11.45
N LEU A 71 -19.63 14.33 10.74
CA LEU A 71 -18.70 13.21 10.84
C LEU A 71 -17.28 13.67 10.52
N LEU A 72 -17.08 14.31 9.37
CA LEU A 72 -15.76 14.78 8.95
C LEU A 72 -15.13 15.79 9.92
N ARG A 73 -15.93 16.60 10.61
CA ARG A 73 -15.44 17.58 11.60
C ARG A 73 -14.88 16.96 12.87
N ARG A 74 -15.39 15.79 13.28
CA ARG A 74 -14.94 15.12 14.51
C ARG A 74 -13.73 14.19 14.29
N LEU A 75 -13.43 13.84 13.04
CA LEU A 75 -12.30 12.96 12.74
C LEU A 75 -10.96 13.68 12.95
N GLU A 76 -10.20 13.23 13.93
CA GLU A 76 -8.87 13.75 14.26
C GLU A 76 -7.95 12.58 14.65
N HIS A 77 -7.06 12.21 13.73
CA HIS A 77 -6.10 11.14 13.93
C HIS A 77 -4.87 11.33 13.03
N PRO A 78 -3.64 10.99 13.45
CA PRO A 78 -2.43 11.15 12.64
C PRO A 78 -2.47 10.48 11.26
N ASN A 79 -3.24 9.40 11.13
CA ASN A 79 -3.41 8.62 9.90
C ASN A 79 -4.77 8.83 9.19
N VAL A 80 -5.44 9.95 9.45
CA VAL A 80 -6.67 10.38 8.78
C VAL A 80 -6.48 11.84 8.36
N ILE A 81 -6.82 12.19 7.12
CA ILE A 81 -6.73 13.57 6.64
C ILE A 81 -7.67 14.47 7.44
N ARG A 82 -7.09 15.51 8.03
CA ARG A 82 -7.80 16.51 8.82
C ARG A 82 -8.61 17.45 7.92
N LEU A 83 -9.88 17.62 8.26
CA LEU A 83 -10.71 18.74 7.78
C LEU A 83 -10.33 20.01 8.57
N LEU A 84 -9.85 21.03 7.86
CA LEU A 84 -9.43 22.30 8.46
C LEU A 84 -10.60 23.29 8.53
N ALA A 85 -11.38 23.40 7.46
CA ALA A 85 -12.51 24.32 7.38
C ALA A 85 -13.54 23.87 6.34
N ILE A 86 -14.76 24.37 6.50
CA ILE A 86 -15.81 24.31 5.49
C ILE A 86 -16.15 25.74 5.11
N GLU A 87 -15.90 26.10 3.86
CA GLU A 87 -16.13 27.45 3.37
C GLU A 87 -17.04 27.45 2.14
N THR A 88 -17.26 28.63 1.58
CA THR A 88 -18.17 28.85 0.47
C THR A 88 -17.52 29.75 -0.55
N LEU A 89 -17.64 29.38 -1.82
CA LEU A 89 -17.14 30.19 -2.93
C LEU A 89 -17.87 31.53 -3.00
N SER A 90 -17.11 32.62 -2.96
CA SER A 90 -17.65 33.99 -2.99
C SER A 90 -18.48 34.28 -4.25
N SER A 91 -18.20 33.59 -5.36
CA SER A 91 -18.86 33.81 -6.65
C SER A 91 -20.11 32.96 -6.89
N THR A 92 -20.21 31.77 -6.28
CA THR A 92 -21.22 30.76 -6.65
C THR A 92 -21.99 30.17 -5.47
N ASN A 93 -21.66 30.57 -4.23
CA ASN A 93 -22.20 29.97 -3.01
C ASN A 93 -22.05 28.45 -2.90
N LYS A 94 -21.13 27.83 -3.66
CA LYS A 94 -20.83 26.40 -3.54
C LYS A 94 -20.00 26.13 -2.29
N CYS A 95 -20.36 25.07 -1.57
CA CYS A 95 -19.58 24.55 -0.45
C CYS A 95 -18.23 24.01 -0.93
N VAL A 96 -17.17 24.29 -0.17
CA VAL A 96 -15.83 23.73 -0.39
C VAL A 96 -15.28 23.18 0.93
N LEU A 97 -14.57 22.06 0.85
CA LEU A 97 -13.85 21.51 1.99
C LEU A 97 -12.38 21.89 1.90
N VAL A 98 -11.86 22.43 2.99
CA VAL A 98 -10.44 22.76 3.13
C VAL A 98 -9.80 21.68 4.00
N LEU A 99 -8.87 20.94 3.43
CA LEU A 99 -8.20 19.79 4.03
C LEU A 99 -6.71 20.10 4.23
N GLU A 100 -6.08 19.39 5.17
CA GLU A 100 -4.61 19.41 5.25
C GLU A 100 -4.00 18.95 3.90
N TYR A 101 -2.92 19.60 3.50
CA TYR A 101 -2.18 19.24 2.29
C TYR A 101 -1.07 18.24 2.62
N CYS A 102 -0.86 17.27 1.73
CA CYS A 102 0.23 16.30 1.81
C CYS A 102 1.09 16.40 0.57
N GLU A 103 2.29 16.98 0.69
CA GLU A 103 3.21 17.20 -0.43
C GLU A 103 3.76 15.92 -1.06
N GLY A 104 3.74 14.80 -0.32
CA GLY A 104 4.11 13.49 -0.86
C GLY A 104 3.09 12.87 -1.82
N GLY A 105 1.95 13.53 -2.07
CA GLY A 105 0.91 13.06 -2.98
C GLY A 105 0.16 11.84 -2.46
N SER A 106 -0.52 11.11 -3.35
CA SER A 106 -1.17 9.85 -3.00
C SER A 106 -0.24 8.65 -3.18
N LEU A 107 -0.53 7.57 -2.46
CA LEU A 107 0.19 6.31 -2.57
C LEU A 107 0.09 5.72 -3.99
N HIS A 108 -1.00 6.01 -4.72
CA HIS A 108 -1.12 5.66 -6.14
C HIS A 108 -0.02 6.33 -6.98
N HIS A 109 0.16 7.65 -6.85
CA HIS A 109 1.23 8.36 -7.58
C HIS A 109 2.63 7.84 -7.21
N MET A 110 2.82 7.44 -5.94
CA MET A 110 4.07 6.80 -5.52
C MET A 110 4.30 5.46 -6.22
N LEU A 111 3.28 4.60 -6.30
CA LEU A 111 3.35 3.29 -6.95
C LEU A 111 3.52 3.40 -8.48
N ASP A 112 3.02 4.47 -9.08
CA ASP A 112 3.21 4.78 -10.50
C ASP A 112 4.66 5.19 -10.83
N SER A 113 5.53 5.45 -9.85
CA SER A 113 6.95 5.67 -10.11
C SER A 113 7.62 4.37 -10.58
N PRO A 114 8.50 4.40 -11.61
CA PRO A 114 9.27 3.23 -12.04
C PRO A 114 9.95 2.47 -10.90
N GLN A 115 10.38 3.18 -9.85
CA GLN A 115 11.03 2.63 -8.66
C GLN A 115 10.13 1.67 -7.84
N HIS A 116 8.81 1.79 -7.97
CA HIS A 116 7.82 1.08 -7.15
C HIS A 116 6.91 0.15 -7.96
N VAL A 117 7.13 -0.01 -9.26
CA VAL A 117 6.38 -0.93 -10.14
C VAL A 117 6.42 -2.39 -9.69
N TYR A 118 7.44 -2.78 -8.91
CA TYR A 118 7.58 -4.12 -8.32
C TYR A 118 7.28 -4.14 -6.81
N GLY A 119 6.70 -3.07 -6.27
CA GLY A 119 6.35 -2.94 -4.85
C GLY A 119 7.31 -2.04 -4.06
N LEU A 120 6.81 -1.61 -2.91
CA LEU A 120 7.53 -0.77 -1.95
C LEU A 120 8.60 -1.56 -1.21
N GLN A 121 9.72 -0.91 -0.91
CA GLN A 121 10.72 -1.47 -0.02
C GLN A 121 10.12 -1.82 1.34
N GLU A 122 10.64 -2.87 1.96
CA GLU A 122 10.06 -3.47 3.16
C GLU A 122 9.77 -2.45 4.29
N ALA A 123 10.73 -1.57 4.59
CA ALA A 123 10.55 -0.55 5.62
C ALA A 123 9.40 0.42 5.32
N GLU A 124 9.23 0.80 4.05
CA GLU A 124 8.14 1.71 3.64
C GLU A 124 6.80 0.98 3.58
N PHE A 125 6.80 -0.28 3.13
CA PHE A 125 5.62 -1.15 3.18
C PHE A 125 5.09 -1.31 4.61
N ILE A 126 5.97 -1.53 5.60
CA ILE A 126 5.58 -1.63 7.01
C ILE A 126 4.97 -0.30 7.50
N LYS A 127 5.49 0.85 7.09
CA LYS A 127 4.87 2.15 7.42
C LYS A 127 3.47 2.27 6.83
N VAL A 128 3.28 1.91 5.56
CA VAL A 128 1.94 1.88 4.94
C VAL A 128 1.01 0.97 5.75
N LEU A 129 1.44 -0.26 6.00
CA LEU A 129 0.66 -1.27 6.72
C LEU A 129 0.23 -0.78 8.12
N THR A 130 1.17 -0.24 8.89
CA THR A 130 0.93 0.22 10.27
C THR A 130 0.10 1.50 10.32
N HIS A 131 0.42 2.51 9.51
CA HIS A 131 -0.31 3.78 9.46
C HIS A 131 -1.74 3.61 8.94
N VAL A 132 -1.93 2.87 7.85
CA VAL A 132 -3.28 2.61 7.32
C VAL A 132 -4.10 1.80 8.32
N SER A 133 -3.52 0.76 8.92
CA SER A 133 -4.19 -0.04 9.95
C SER A 133 -4.61 0.80 11.16
N ALA A 134 -3.74 1.72 11.64
CA ALA A 134 -4.08 2.64 12.73
C ALA A 134 -5.21 3.60 12.36
N GLY A 135 -5.21 4.14 11.12
CA GLY A 135 -6.32 4.95 10.61
C GLY A 135 -7.64 4.19 10.58
N ILE A 136 -7.63 2.93 10.12
CA ILE A 136 -8.81 2.08 10.10
C ILE A 136 -9.29 1.73 11.51
N GLN A 137 -8.38 1.44 12.43
CA GLN A 137 -8.71 1.20 13.84
C GLN A 137 -9.44 2.41 14.46
N TYR A 138 -8.95 3.62 14.18
CA TYR A 138 -9.58 4.85 14.61
C TYR A 138 -10.98 5.03 13.99
N LEU A 139 -11.13 4.85 12.67
CA LEU A 139 -12.45 4.94 12.02
C LEU A 139 -13.45 3.94 12.61
N ARG A 140 -12.99 2.72 12.93
CA ARG A 140 -13.82 1.71 13.57
C ARG A 140 -14.28 2.13 14.96
N HIS A 141 -13.40 2.74 15.76
CA HIS A 141 -13.76 3.32 17.06
C HIS A 141 -14.83 4.43 16.92
N GLU A 142 -14.74 5.24 15.87
CA GLU A 142 -15.71 6.28 15.54
C GLU A 142 -16.97 5.76 14.82
N ASN A 143 -17.16 4.43 14.74
CA ASN A 143 -18.25 3.75 14.03
C ASN A 143 -18.37 4.12 12.54
N VAL A 144 -17.25 4.39 11.88
CA VAL A 144 -17.18 4.75 10.45
C VAL A 144 -16.68 3.58 9.61
N ILE A 145 -17.33 3.33 8.47
CA ILE A 145 -16.81 2.52 7.36
C ILE A 145 -16.38 3.45 6.23
N HIS A 146 -15.22 3.22 5.62
CA HIS A 146 -14.67 4.08 4.56
C HIS A 146 -15.25 3.76 3.17
N ARG A 147 -15.35 2.49 2.80
CA ARG A 147 -15.91 1.93 1.54
C ARG A 147 -15.17 2.23 0.22
N ASP A 148 -14.05 2.94 0.24
CA ASP A 148 -13.25 3.23 -0.97
C ASP A 148 -11.74 3.27 -0.63
N ILE A 149 -11.28 2.29 0.15
CA ILE A 149 -9.87 2.18 0.50
C ILE A 149 -9.09 1.69 -0.71
N LYS A 150 -8.15 2.51 -1.17
CA LYS A 150 -7.26 2.24 -2.29
C LYS A 150 -6.04 3.15 -2.22
N PRO A 151 -4.93 2.86 -2.93
CA PRO A 151 -3.76 3.73 -2.97
C PRO A 151 -4.07 5.19 -3.36
N GLY A 152 -5.09 5.43 -4.18
CA GLY A 152 -5.52 6.79 -4.55
C GLY A 152 -6.06 7.62 -3.39
N ASN A 153 -6.60 6.97 -2.35
CA ASN A 153 -7.20 7.59 -1.17
C ASN A 153 -6.31 7.46 0.09
N ILE A 154 -5.03 7.14 -0.10
CA ILE A 154 -4.01 7.14 0.95
C ILE A 154 -2.99 8.21 0.60
N MET A 155 -2.97 9.28 1.36
CA MET A 155 -2.05 10.40 1.17
C MET A 155 -0.74 10.15 1.93
N ARG A 156 0.36 10.70 1.40
CA ARG A 156 1.67 10.66 2.04
C ARG A 156 2.08 12.07 2.46
N TYR A 157 2.12 12.29 3.76
CA TYR A 157 2.73 13.46 4.37
C TYR A 157 4.20 13.18 4.68
N ILE A 158 5.09 14.15 4.48
CA ILE A 158 6.52 14.03 4.76
C ILE A 158 6.84 15.02 5.90
N THR A 159 7.31 14.52 7.03
CA THR A 159 7.72 15.39 8.14
C THR A 159 8.98 16.20 7.77
N ASP A 160 9.30 17.22 8.55
CA ASP A 160 10.51 18.02 8.36
C ASP A 160 11.79 17.17 8.44
N GLU A 161 11.75 16.05 9.15
CA GLU A 161 12.84 15.05 9.23
C GLU A 161 12.87 14.07 8.05
N GLY A 162 11.99 14.23 7.07
CA GLY A 162 11.90 13.37 5.87
C GLY A 162 11.16 12.05 6.10
N VAL A 163 10.39 11.92 7.19
CA VAL A 163 9.67 10.68 7.52
C VAL A 163 8.29 10.66 6.86
N SER A 164 7.97 9.59 6.14
CA SER A 164 6.63 9.38 5.57
C SER A 164 5.58 9.04 6.63
N ILE A 165 4.47 9.77 6.65
CA ILE A 165 3.25 9.44 7.38
C ILE A 165 2.12 9.24 6.37
N TYR A 166 1.41 8.11 6.47
CA TYR A 166 0.32 7.79 5.55
C TYR A 166 -1.04 8.08 6.20
N LYS A 167 -1.94 8.70 5.43
CA LYS A 167 -3.22 9.22 5.91
C LYS A 167 -4.37 8.83 4.99
N LEU A 168 -5.44 8.27 5.54
CA LEU A 168 -6.67 7.99 4.79
C LEU A 168 -7.39 9.29 4.43
N THR A 169 -7.95 9.35 3.23
CA THR A 169 -8.72 10.52 2.75
C THR A 169 -9.92 10.10 1.91
N ASP A 170 -10.68 11.08 1.47
CA ASP A 170 -11.86 10.91 0.62
C ASP A 170 -12.96 10.04 1.22
N PHE A 171 -13.52 10.54 2.31
CA PHE A 171 -14.70 9.98 2.99
C PHE A 171 -16.02 10.26 2.26
N GLY A 172 -16.00 10.61 0.97
CA GLY A 172 -17.22 10.86 0.19
C GLY A 172 -18.11 9.61 0.06
N ALA A 173 -17.52 8.43 0.25
CA ALA A 173 -18.22 7.16 0.34
C ALA A 173 -18.39 6.68 1.78
N ALA A 174 -17.92 7.40 2.81
CA ALA A 174 -17.96 6.91 4.18
C ALA A 174 -19.38 6.98 4.78
N ARG A 175 -19.66 6.15 5.79
CA ARG A 175 -20.96 6.04 6.47
C ARG A 175 -20.79 5.60 7.92
N ASN A 176 -21.81 5.86 8.75
CA ASN A 176 -21.86 5.26 10.07
C ASN A 176 -22.33 3.80 9.94
N LEU A 177 -21.87 2.95 10.86
CA LEU A 177 -22.27 1.54 10.92
C LEU A 177 -23.77 1.33 11.19
N ASP A 178 -24.39 2.26 11.92
CA ASP A 178 -25.77 2.13 12.38
C ASP A 178 -26.80 2.63 11.34
N ASP A 179 -26.34 3.18 10.21
CA ASP A 179 -27.22 3.68 9.16
C ASP A 179 -27.85 2.50 8.39
N SER A 180 -29.18 2.34 8.49
CA SER A 180 -29.95 1.27 7.85
C SER A 180 -30.30 1.52 6.38
N GLU A 181 -29.73 2.56 5.77
CA GLU A 181 -30.01 2.92 4.38
C GLU A 181 -29.48 1.87 3.39
N SER A 182 -30.27 1.62 2.36
CA SER A 182 -29.91 0.74 1.27
C SER A 182 -28.65 1.26 0.56
N PHE A 183 -27.74 0.34 0.25
CA PHE A 183 -26.50 0.55 -0.51
C PHE A 183 -26.79 0.91 -1.99
N GLU A 184 -27.53 1.99 -2.22
CA GLU A 184 -28.04 2.40 -3.52
C GLU A 184 -27.09 3.38 -4.24
N SER A 185 -26.24 4.11 -3.51
CA SER A 185 -25.22 4.98 -4.11
C SER A 185 -23.86 4.27 -4.22
N LEU A 186 -23.55 3.86 -5.45
CA LEU A 186 -22.29 3.27 -5.88
C LEU A 186 -21.11 4.21 -5.61
N CYS A 187 -20.15 3.80 -4.78
CA CYS A 187 -18.85 4.46 -4.67
C CYS A 187 -17.77 3.39 -4.49
N GLY A 188 -16.74 3.39 -5.35
CA GLY A 188 -15.60 2.49 -5.24
C GLY A 188 -14.85 2.33 -6.56
N THR A 189 -13.57 1.98 -6.49
CA THR A 189 -12.76 1.63 -7.67
C THR A 189 -12.84 0.12 -7.90
N GLU A 190 -13.33 -0.29 -9.08
CA GLU A 190 -13.79 -1.66 -9.39
C GLU A 190 -12.80 -2.75 -8.99
N GLU A 191 -11.50 -2.48 -9.11
CA GLU A 191 -10.43 -3.44 -8.82
C GLU A 191 -10.23 -3.74 -7.33
N TYR A 192 -10.79 -2.91 -6.44
CA TYR A 192 -10.67 -3.01 -4.98
C TYR A 192 -11.97 -3.48 -4.33
N LEU A 193 -13.04 -3.68 -5.10
CA LEU A 193 -14.35 -4.02 -4.56
C LEU A 193 -14.41 -5.46 -4.05
N HIS A 194 -15.06 -5.64 -2.91
CA HIS A 194 -15.46 -6.95 -2.40
C HIS A 194 -16.39 -7.67 -3.40
N PRO A 195 -16.34 -9.02 -3.55
CA PRO A 195 -17.14 -9.76 -4.52
C PRO A 195 -18.64 -9.44 -4.49
N ALA A 196 -19.24 -9.41 -3.29
CA ALA A 196 -20.67 -9.08 -3.15
C ALA A 196 -21.00 -7.65 -3.62
N ILE A 197 -20.11 -6.69 -3.35
CA ILE A 197 -20.28 -5.30 -3.81
C ILE A 197 -20.12 -5.27 -5.33
N TYR A 198 -19.14 -5.98 -5.87
CA TYR A 198 -18.89 -6.05 -7.31
C TYR A 198 -20.09 -6.64 -8.08
N GLU A 199 -20.68 -7.74 -7.58
CA GLU A 199 -21.87 -8.35 -8.16
C GLU A 199 -23.05 -7.37 -8.27
N ARG A 200 -23.33 -6.65 -7.18
CA ARG A 200 -24.41 -5.66 -7.16
C ARG A 200 -24.07 -4.42 -7.99
N ALA A 201 -22.87 -3.88 -7.84
CA ALA A 201 -22.49 -2.57 -8.37
C ALA A 201 -22.09 -2.63 -9.85
N VAL A 202 -21.32 -3.65 -10.22
CA VAL A 202 -20.69 -3.76 -11.54
C VAL A 202 -21.50 -4.68 -12.45
N LEU A 203 -21.96 -5.83 -11.94
CA LEU A 203 -22.80 -6.75 -12.72
C LEU A 203 -24.29 -6.39 -12.68
N ARG A 204 -24.72 -5.52 -11.75
CA ARG A 204 -26.12 -5.09 -11.56
C ARG A 204 -27.07 -6.25 -11.28
N LEU A 205 -26.57 -7.28 -10.60
CA LEU A 205 -27.37 -8.43 -10.20
C LEU A 205 -27.99 -8.20 -8.81
N PRO A 206 -29.22 -8.66 -8.57
CA PRO A 206 -29.84 -8.55 -7.25
C PRO A 206 -29.10 -9.45 -6.25
N ASN A 207 -28.60 -8.85 -5.18
CA ASN A 207 -27.99 -9.56 -4.06
C ASN A 207 -28.74 -9.20 -2.76
N THR A 208 -29.07 -10.21 -1.96
CA THR A 208 -29.81 -10.09 -0.68
C THR A 208 -28.89 -9.84 0.53
N GLN A 209 -27.57 -9.84 0.34
CA GLN A 209 -26.59 -9.69 1.40
C GLN A 209 -26.50 -8.23 1.84
N SER A 210 -26.69 -7.99 3.14
CA SER A 210 -26.35 -6.71 3.77
C SER A 210 -24.84 -6.57 3.76
N PHE A 211 -24.31 -5.48 3.19
CA PHE A 211 -22.88 -5.27 3.19
C PHE A 211 -22.43 -4.82 4.58
N ASP A 212 -21.42 -5.49 5.11
CA ASP A 212 -20.92 -5.26 6.44
C ASP A 212 -19.62 -4.44 6.39
N ALA A 213 -19.06 -4.16 7.56
CA ALA A 213 -17.76 -3.51 7.68
C ALA A 213 -16.62 -4.28 7.00
N LYS A 214 -16.80 -5.53 6.55
CA LYS A 214 -15.72 -6.35 5.98
C LYS A 214 -15.37 -5.96 4.55
N VAL A 215 -16.18 -5.15 3.87
CA VAL A 215 -15.83 -4.60 2.53
C VAL A 215 -14.51 -3.82 2.55
N ASP A 216 -14.24 -3.14 3.66
CA ASP A 216 -12.98 -2.41 3.89
C ASP A 216 -11.81 -3.38 4.10
N LEU A 217 -12.02 -4.54 4.71
CA LEU A 217 -10.97 -5.57 4.89
C LEU A 217 -10.51 -6.13 3.55
N TRP A 218 -11.44 -6.39 2.63
CA TRP A 218 -11.09 -6.82 1.27
C TRP A 218 -10.29 -5.73 0.54
N SER A 219 -10.79 -4.50 0.58
CA SER A 219 -10.15 -3.34 -0.05
C SER A 219 -8.73 -3.10 0.50
N LEU A 220 -8.53 -3.31 1.81
CA LEU A 220 -7.22 -3.31 2.46
C LEU A 220 -6.33 -4.45 1.96
N GLY A 221 -6.86 -5.67 1.83
CA GLY A 221 -6.13 -6.81 1.29
C GLY A 221 -5.59 -6.54 -0.12
N VAL A 222 -6.46 -6.05 -1.01
CA VAL A 222 -6.06 -5.66 -2.38
C VAL A 222 -5.03 -4.52 -2.35
N THR A 223 -5.24 -3.51 -1.49
CA THR A 223 -4.32 -2.38 -1.34
C THR A 223 -2.94 -2.82 -0.84
N PHE A 224 -2.88 -3.68 0.17
CA PHE A 224 -1.62 -4.18 0.71
C PHE A 224 -0.90 -5.08 -0.30
N TYR A 225 -1.62 -5.95 -1.02
CA TYR A 225 -1.03 -6.70 -2.13
C TYR A 225 -0.43 -5.75 -3.18
N HIS A 226 -1.17 -4.72 -3.58
CA HIS A 226 -0.71 -3.74 -4.56
C HIS A 226 0.55 -3.03 -4.08
N THR A 227 0.62 -2.63 -2.80
CA THR A 227 1.82 -1.99 -2.27
C THR A 227 3.02 -2.94 -2.13
N ALA A 228 2.78 -4.24 -1.89
CA ALA A 228 3.83 -5.26 -1.76
C ALA A 228 4.42 -5.70 -3.11
N THR A 229 3.68 -5.50 -4.21
CA THR A 229 4.03 -6.07 -5.52
C THR A 229 4.06 -5.05 -6.66
N GLY A 230 3.49 -3.86 -6.48
CA GLY A 230 3.24 -2.87 -7.52
C GLY A 230 2.18 -3.28 -8.54
N GLN A 231 1.45 -4.38 -8.30
CA GLN A 231 0.45 -4.92 -9.22
C GLN A 231 -0.85 -5.29 -8.50
N LEU A 232 -1.98 -5.28 -9.23
CA LEU A 232 -3.25 -5.76 -8.69
C LEU A 232 -3.24 -7.30 -8.55
N PRO A 233 -3.84 -7.87 -7.49
CA PRO A 233 -3.88 -9.33 -7.27
C PRO A 233 -4.76 -10.08 -8.27
N PHE A 234 -5.82 -9.44 -8.77
CA PHE A 234 -6.83 -10.10 -9.61
C PHE A 234 -6.94 -9.36 -10.94
N GLN A 235 -6.62 -10.06 -12.03
CA GLN A 235 -6.50 -9.44 -13.36
C GLN A 235 -7.09 -10.36 -14.43
N PRO A 236 -8.31 -10.10 -14.91
CA PRO A 236 -8.82 -10.77 -16.09
C PRO A 236 -8.08 -10.27 -17.34
N TYR A 237 -8.06 -11.09 -18.40
CA TYR A 237 -7.58 -10.63 -19.69
C TYR A 237 -8.50 -9.52 -20.22
N GLY A 238 -7.91 -8.44 -20.74
CA GLY A 238 -8.64 -7.24 -21.16
C GLY A 238 -8.99 -6.27 -20.02
N GLY A 239 -8.69 -6.62 -18.76
CA GLY A 239 -8.90 -5.73 -17.61
C GLY A 239 -10.39 -5.44 -17.36
N ARG A 240 -10.71 -4.17 -17.08
CA ARG A 240 -12.05 -3.74 -16.64
C ARG A 240 -13.19 -4.09 -17.59
N SER A 241 -12.93 -4.30 -18.88
CA SER A 241 -13.98 -4.71 -19.83
C SER A 241 -14.52 -6.11 -19.54
N ASN A 242 -13.70 -7.00 -18.97
CA ASN A 242 -14.06 -8.37 -18.70
C ASN A 242 -14.63 -8.56 -17.28
N ARG A 243 -15.79 -7.95 -17.07
CA ARG A 243 -16.40 -7.82 -15.74
C ARG A 243 -16.83 -9.16 -15.13
N TYR A 244 -17.27 -10.11 -15.95
CA TYR A 244 -17.70 -11.43 -15.48
C TYR A 244 -16.52 -12.29 -15.04
N THR A 245 -15.44 -12.36 -15.83
CA THR A 245 -14.24 -13.09 -15.40
C THR A 245 -13.62 -12.46 -14.16
N MET A 246 -13.63 -11.13 -14.02
CA MET A 246 -13.20 -10.50 -12.76
C MET A 246 -14.02 -11.02 -11.57
N PHE A 247 -15.35 -11.05 -11.70
CA PHE A 247 -16.23 -11.57 -10.65
C PHE A 247 -15.95 -13.03 -10.33
N ASP A 248 -15.76 -13.89 -11.34
CA ASP A 248 -15.40 -15.30 -11.14
C ASP A 248 -14.06 -15.43 -10.40
N ILE A 249 -13.05 -14.60 -10.76
CA ILE A 249 -11.75 -14.61 -10.10
C ILE A 249 -11.89 -14.30 -8.60
N ILE A 250 -12.64 -13.26 -8.25
CA ILE A 250 -12.70 -12.80 -6.85
C ILE A 250 -13.68 -13.61 -5.99
N SER A 251 -14.71 -14.22 -6.58
CA SER A 251 -15.74 -14.97 -5.85
C SER A 251 -15.44 -16.46 -5.71
N GLN A 252 -14.75 -17.08 -6.69
CA GLN A 252 -14.55 -18.52 -6.75
C GLN A 252 -13.14 -18.99 -6.36
N LYS A 253 -12.22 -18.06 -6.04
CA LYS A 253 -10.87 -18.44 -5.64
C LYS A 253 -10.86 -19.30 -4.38
N ASP A 254 -9.94 -20.26 -4.32
CA ASP A 254 -9.75 -21.11 -3.15
C ASP A 254 -9.22 -20.32 -1.94
N SER A 255 -9.54 -20.80 -0.73
CA SER A 255 -8.97 -20.28 0.51
C SER A 255 -7.43 -20.37 0.46
N GLY A 256 -6.74 -19.30 0.87
CA GLY A 256 -5.28 -19.22 0.80
C GLY A 256 -4.72 -18.65 -0.51
N VAL A 257 -5.52 -18.57 -1.59
CA VAL A 257 -5.10 -17.93 -2.85
C VAL A 257 -5.17 -16.41 -2.69
N ILE A 258 -4.09 -15.73 -3.08
CA ILE A 258 -3.93 -14.28 -2.93
C ILE A 258 -3.86 -13.53 -4.27
N SER A 259 -3.70 -14.24 -5.39
CA SER A 259 -3.79 -13.63 -6.72
C SER A 259 -4.27 -14.61 -7.80
N GLY A 260 -4.94 -14.08 -8.81
CA GLY A 260 -5.48 -14.80 -9.96
C GLY A 260 -5.36 -13.94 -11.23
N ILE A 261 -4.52 -14.38 -12.17
CA ILE A 261 -4.21 -13.60 -13.39
C ILE A 261 -4.54 -14.42 -14.63
N GLN A 262 -5.34 -13.87 -15.52
CA GLN A 262 -5.61 -14.44 -16.84
C GLN A 262 -4.77 -13.73 -17.91
N LYS A 263 -3.78 -14.44 -18.47
CA LYS A 263 -2.79 -13.85 -19.39
C LYS A 263 -3.25 -13.73 -20.84
N THR A 264 -4.18 -14.58 -21.26
CA THR A 264 -4.66 -14.64 -22.65
C THR A 264 -6.18 -14.65 -22.66
N GLU A 265 -6.77 -14.21 -23.77
CA GLU A 265 -8.22 -14.25 -23.97
C GLU A 265 -8.74 -15.68 -23.78
N ASN A 266 -9.74 -15.85 -22.92
CA ASN A 266 -10.33 -17.15 -22.55
C ASN A 266 -9.32 -18.19 -22.02
N GLY A 267 -8.12 -17.75 -21.62
CA GLY A 267 -7.11 -18.61 -21.02
C GLY A 267 -7.48 -19.04 -19.60
N GLN A 268 -6.76 -20.03 -19.08
CA GLN A 268 -6.87 -20.41 -17.67
C GLN A 268 -6.37 -19.29 -16.76
N ILE A 269 -6.95 -19.21 -15.57
CA ILE A 269 -6.50 -18.28 -14.52
C ILE A 269 -5.30 -18.90 -13.82
N GLU A 270 -4.19 -18.16 -13.76
CA GLU A 270 -3.03 -18.52 -12.98
C GLU A 270 -3.23 -18.11 -11.51
N TRP A 271 -3.54 -19.09 -10.68
CA TRP A 271 -3.73 -18.91 -9.25
C TRP A 271 -2.41 -19.03 -8.49
N LYS A 272 -2.20 -18.13 -7.52
CA LYS A 272 -1.01 -18.11 -6.66
C LYS A 272 -1.39 -17.83 -5.22
N SER A 273 -0.74 -18.54 -4.30
CA SER A 273 -0.82 -18.36 -2.85
C SER A 273 0.44 -17.72 -2.26
N ASP A 274 1.33 -17.21 -3.11
CA ASP A 274 2.59 -16.58 -2.75
C ASP A 274 2.77 -15.29 -3.56
N LEU A 275 3.56 -14.35 -3.02
CA LEU A 275 3.93 -13.12 -3.70
C LEU A 275 4.91 -13.41 -4.84
N PRO A 276 4.92 -12.58 -5.90
CA PRO A 276 5.88 -12.76 -7.00
C PRO A 276 7.33 -12.62 -6.51
N ASP A 277 8.25 -13.34 -7.17
CA ASP A 277 9.69 -13.31 -6.87
C ASP A 277 10.30 -11.91 -6.99
N THR A 278 9.65 -11.00 -7.74
CA THR A 278 10.06 -9.60 -7.88
C THR A 278 9.66 -8.72 -6.70
N SER A 279 8.81 -9.20 -5.80
CA SER A 279 8.43 -8.46 -4.59
C SER A 279 9.67 -8.22 -3.71
N PRO A 280 9.89 -6.98 -3.23
CA PRO A 280 11.04 -6.63 -2.40
C PRO A 280 10.94 -7.14 -0.95
N LEU A 281 9.80 -7.68 -0.54
CA LEU A 281 9.63 -8.17 0.83
C LEU A 281 10.52 -9.38 1.07
N THR A 282 11.21 -9.40 2.20
CA THR A 282 12.03 -10.53 2.65
C THR A 282 11.15 -11.72 3.01
N SER A 283 11.72 -12.93 2.93
CA SER A 283 11.01 -14.18 3.26
C SER A 283 10.41 -14.17 4.68
N GLY A 284 11.08 -13.52 5.64
CA GLY A 284 10.57 -13.39 7.01
C GLY A 284 9.37 -12.47 7.15
N LEU A 285 9.25 -11.40 6.36
CA LEU A 285 8.02 -10.61 6.34
C LEU A 285 6.92 -11.29 5.50
N LYS A 286 7.29 -11.93 4.38
CA LYS A 286 6.36 -12.69 3.54
C LYS A 286 5.59 -13.76 4.33
N SER A 287 6.25 -14.46 5.25
CA SER A 287 5.60 -15.47 6.11
C SER A 287 4.48 -14.92 6.98
N ILE A 288 4.50 -13.62 7.28
CA ILE A 288 3.46 -12.92 8.05
C ILE A 288 2.40 -12.32 7.10
N ILE A 289 2.84 -11.70 6.00
CA ILE A 289 1.98 -10.93 5.10
C ILE A 289 1.12 -11.84 4.20
N ILE A 290 1.63 -12.98 3.74
CA ILE A 290 0.86 -13.88 2.87
C ILE A 290 -0.40 -14.41 3.56
N PRO A 291 -0.35 -14.96 4.80
CA PRO A 291 -1.55 -15.35 5.52
C PRO A 291 -2.50 -14.18 5.81
N LEU A 292 -1.96 -12.99 6.11
CA LEU A 292 -2.75 -11.77 6.30
C LEU A 292 -3.54 -11.43 5.03
N LEU A 293 -2.88 -11.40 3.86
CA LEU A 293 -3.50 -11.13 2.57
C LEU A 293 -4.56 -12.17 2.22
N ALA A 294 -4.27 -13.46 2.45
CA ALA A 294 -5.21 -14.55 2.21
C ALA A 294 -6.48 -14.42 3.07
N GLY A 295 -6.32 -14.06 4.35
CA GLY A 295 -7.45 -13.87 5.26
C GLY A 295 -8.25 -12.60 4.97
N LEU A 296 -7.59 -11.51 4.55
CA LEU A 296 -8.26 -10.26 4.17
C LEU A 296 -9.04 -10.39 2.85
N MET A 297 -8.51 -11.13 1.89
CA MET A 297 -9.16 -11.37 0.61
C MET A 297 -9.89 -12.72 0.60
N GLU A 298 -10.54 -13.14 1.67
CA GLU A 298 -11.28 -14.41 1.71
C GLU A 298 -12.75 -14.17 1.34
N PRO A 299 -13.25 -14.74 0.22
CA PRO A 299 -14.64 -14.53 -0.21
C PRO A 299 -15.66 -15.19 0.72
N ASN A 300 -15.28 -16.24 1.47
CA ASN A 300 -16.14 -16.83 2.48
C ASN A 300 -16.13 -16.01 3.78
N GLU A 301 -17.22 -15.29 4.04
CA GLU A 301 -17.35 -14.41 5.21
C GLU A 301 -17.11 -15.07 6.57
N GLY A 302 -17.34 -16.38 6.70
CA GLY A 302 -17.11 -17.14 7.93
C GLY A 302 -15.64 -17.51 8.16
N LYS A 303 -14.82 -17.44 7.10
CA LYS A 303 -13.37 -17.67 7.14
C LYS A 303 -12.56 -16.38 7.04
N MET A 304 -13.20 -15.28 6.62
CA MET A 304 -12.56 -13.98 6.47
C MET A 304 -11.97 -13.51 7.79
N LEU A 305 -10.77 -12.93 7.71
CA LEU A 305 -10.06 -12.38 8.85
C LEU A 305 -10.91 -11.29 9.51
N THR A 306 -10.92 -11.23 10.84
CA THR A 306 -11.60 -10.14 11.56
C THR A 306 -10.69 -8.92 11.70
N TYR A 307 -11.30 -7.76 11.96
CA TYR A 307 -10.58 -6.53 12.30
C TYR A 307 -9.60 -6.73 13.46
N ASP A 308 -10.05 -7.31 14.57
CA ASP A 308 -9.20 -7.54 15.74
C ASP A 308 -8.00 -8.45 15.43
N ALA A 309 -8.22 -9.49 14.63
CA ALA A 309 -7.16 -10.38 14.20
C ALA A 309 -6.15 -9.65 13.30
N MET A 310 -6.64 -8.86 12.33
CA MET A 310 -5.79 -8.02 11.47
C MET A 310 -4.96 -7.03 12.28
N PHE A 311 -5.60 -6.25 13.19
CA PHE A 311 -4.91 -5.29 14.04
C PHE A 311 -3.83 -5.96 14.88
N ARG A 312 -4.15 -7.11 15.50
CA ARG A 312 -3.19 -7.87 16.29
C ARG A 312 -1.99 -8.34 15.47
N ILE A 313 -2.22 -8.88 14.26
CA ILE A 313 -1.13 -9.32 13.37
C ILE A 313 -0.21 -8.13 13.04
N ILE A 314 -0.78 -7.01 12.61
CA ILE A 314 -0.01 -5.83 12.18
C ILE A 314 0.76 -5.20 13.36
N GLN A 315 0.11 -5.05 14.52
CA GLN A 315 0.76 -4.52 15.72
C GLN A 315 1.88 -5.44 16.23
N ASN A 316 1.75 -6.75 16.06
CA ASN A 316 2.79 -7.68 16.45
C ASN A 316 4.05 -7.55 15.60
N ILE A 317 3.96 -7.17 14.31
CA ILE A 317 5.14 -6.91 13.47
C ILE A 317 6.05 -5.86 14.11
N GLY A 318 5.48 -4.74 14.59
CA GLY A 318 6.24 -3.66 15.24
C GLY A 318 6.80 -4.01 16.62
N LYS A 319 6.36 -5.12 17.24
CA LYS A 319 6.88 -5.60 18.54
C LYS A 319 8.02 -6.61 18.39
N LYS A 320 8.22 -7.15 17.18
CA LYS A 320 9.26 -8.12 16.91
C LYS A 320 10.62 -7.43 16.78
N ILE A 321 11.65 -8.14 17.23
CA ILE A 321 13.04 -7.79 16.95
C ILE A 321 13.36 -8.33 15.55
N THR A 322 14.15 -7.59 14.78
CA THR A 322 14.66 -8.07 13.49
C THR A 322 16.12 -8.46 13.62
N ILE A 323 16.46 -9.65 13.13
CA ILE A 323 17.85 -10.14 13.04
C ILE A 323 18.16 -10.40 11.57
N ALA A 324 19.20 -9.74 11.07
CA ALA A 324 19.68 -9.96 9.71
C ALA A 324 20.53 -11.24 9.66
N VAL A 325 20.07 -12.24 8.90
CA VAL A 325 20.76 -13.51 8.71
C VAL A 325 21.15 -13.65 7.24
N PHE A 326 22.44 -13.78 6.95
CA PHE A 326 22.94 -14.05 5.62
C PHE A 326 23.07 -15.55 5.39
N HIS A 327 22.23 -16.09 4.50
CA HIS A 327 22.27 -17.49 4.10
C HIS A 327 23.42 -17.72 3.11
N TYR A 328 24.50 -18.33 3.59
CA TYR A 328 25.75 -18.43 2.83
C TYR A 328 25.59 -19.20 1.50
N ASN A 329 24.98 -20.39 1.54
CA ASN A 329 24.85 -21.25 0.34
C ASN A 329 23.93 -20.66 -0.74
N ARG A 330 22.92 -19.86 -0.35
CA ARG A 330 21.96 -19.21 -1.27
C ARG A 330 22.39 -17.80 -1.68
N CYS A 331 23.40 -17.23 -1.02
CA CYS A 331 23.81 -15.83 -1.15
C CYS A 331 22.61 -14.87 -0.97
N GLU A 332 21.81 -15.13 0.06
CA GLU A 332 20.54 -14.44 0.33
C GLU A 332 20.58 -13.79 1.71
N LYS A 333 20.11 -12.55 1.81
CA LYS A 333 19.90 -11.88 3.09
C LYS A 333 18.45 -12.10 3.54
N LEU A 334 18.30 -12.69 4.72
CA LEU A 334 17.03 -12.90 5.40
C LEU A 334 16.90 -11.88 6.52
N LEU A 335 15.68 -11.40 6.74
CA LEU A 335 15.33 -10.64 7.94
C LEU A 335 14.39 -11.49 8.78
N ILE A 336 14.87 -11.94 9.93
CA ILE A 336 14.12 -12.81 10.83
C ILE A 336 13.36 -11.95 11.83
N TYR A 337 12.04 -12.05 11.82
CA TYR A 337 11.13 -11.32 12.69
C TYR A 337 10.81 -12.15 13.93
N ILE A 338 11.51 -11.89 15.02
CA ILE A 338 11.51 -12.73 16.22
C ILE A 338 10.81 -12.06 17.41
N GLU A 339 10.04 -12.83 18.18
CA GLU A 339 9.48 -12.32 19.44
C GLU A 339 10.60 -11.99 20.43
N PRO A 340 10.52 -10.87 21.17
CA PRO A 340 11.59 -10.48 22.10
C PRO A 340 11.94 -11.54 23.14
N LYS A 341 10.96 -12.37 23.53
CA LYS A 341 11.11 -13.40 24.56
C LYS A 341 11.63 -14.74 24.02
N THR A 342 11.85 -14.87 22.72
CA THR A 342 12.35 -16.10 22.12
C THR A 342 13.78 -16.39 22.60
N THR A 343 14.14 -17.66 22.76
CA THR A 343 15.50 -18.11 23.10
C THR A 343 16.32 -18.40 21.85
N PHE A 344 17.60 -18.77 22.00
CA PHE A 344 18.43 -19.14 20.86
C PHE A 344 17.87 -20.33 20.07
N ALA A 345 17.32 -21.35 20.76
CA ALA A 345 16.68 -22.49 20.11
C ALA A 345 15.50 -22.04 19.23
N GLY A 346 14.65 -21.15 19.75
CA GLY A 346 13.54 -20.60 18.98
C GLY A 346 14.01 -19.74 17.79
N LEU A 347 15.13 -19.00 17.90
CA LEU A 347 15.73 -18.33 16.75
C LEU A 347 16.13 -19.32 15.66
N LYS A 348 16.74 -20.46 16.02
CA LYS A 348 17.09 -21.50 15.05
C LYS A 348 15.85 -22.08 14.38
N ASP A 349 14.77 -22.28 15.12
CA ASP A 349 13.51 -22.78 14.58
C ASP A 349 12.86 -21.77 13.62
N GLU A 350 12.91 -20.47 13.92
CA GLU A 350 12.45 -19.43 13.00
C GLU A 350 13.31 -19.36 11.71
N ILE A 351 14.62 -19.54 11.82
CA ILE A 351 15.49 -19.66 10.65
C ILE A 351 15.16 -20.92 9.85
N ALA A 352 14.89 -22.04 10.52
CA ALA A 352 14.54 -23.30 9.87
C ALA A 352 13.19 -23.21 9.13
N SER A 353 12.25 -22.41 9.63
CA SER A 353 10.95 -22.21 8.97
C SER A 353 11.06 -21.42 7.66
N LEU A 354 12.13 -20.63 7.51
CA LEU A 354 12.37 -19.76 6.35
C LEU A 354 13.46 -20.31 5.39
N THR A 355 14.11 -21.42 5.75
CA THR A 355 15.24 -21.98 5.01
C THR A 355 15.09 -23.49 4.83
N ASP A 356 15.98 -24.09 4.04
CA ASP A 356 16.10 -25.54 3.90
C ASP A 356 17.05 -26.17 4.93
N ILE A 357 17.54 -25.41 5.91
CA ILE A 357 18.51 -25.89 6.90
C ILE A 357 17.79 -26.14 8.25
N PRO A 358 17.62 -27.41 8.66
CA PRO A 358 17.00 -27.74 9.95
C PRO A 358 17.80 -27.18 11.12
N SER A 359 17.13 -26.84 12.23
CA SER A 359 17.74 -26.25 13.43
C SER A 359 18.98 -27.00 13.93
N ALA A 360 19.03 -28.33 13.81
CA ALA A 360 20.18 -29.15 14.24
C ALA A 360 21.45 -28.98 13.36
N GLU A 361 21.27 -28.59 12.09
CA GLU A 361 22.33 -28.48 11.07
C GLU A 361 22.82 -27.04 10.88
N GLN A 362 22.17 -26.07 11.51
CA GLN A 362 22.55 -24.67 11.42
C GLN A 362 23.79 -24.36 12.27
N ILE A 363 24.76 -23.72 11.61
CA ILE A 363 25.93 -23.07 12.22
C ILE A 363 25.76 -21.56 12.00
N LEU A 364 25.63 -20.81 13.10
CA LEU A 364 25.45 -19.36 13.08
C LEU A 364 26.73 -18.66 13.54
N LEU A 365 27.27 -17.78 12.71
CA LEU A 365 28.48 -17.01 13.01
C LEU A 365 28.21 -15.51 13.06
N VAL A 366 28.83 -14.82 14.01
CA VAL A 366 28.88 -13.35 14.08
C VAL A 366 30.34 -12.94 14.33
N GLY A 367 30.88 -12.04 13.50
CA GLY A 367 32.28 -11.62 13.63
C GLY A 367 33.31 -12.77 13.60
N GLY A 368 33.00 -13.86 12.88
CA GLY A 368 33.86 -15.06 12.81
C GLY A 368 33.77 -16.02 14.01
N GLN A 369 32.92 -15.73 15.00
CA GLN A 369 32.71 -16.60 16.17
C GLN A 369 31.32 -17.25 16.12
N LEU A 370 31.20 -18.45 16.71
CA LEU A 370 29.91 -19.10 16.92
C LEU A 370 29.00 -18.21 17.75
N LEU A 371 27.78 -17.97 17.28
CA LEU A 371 26.81 -17.08 17.94
C LEU A 371 26.58 -17.50 19.39
N GLU A 372 26.43 -18.79 19.66
CA GLU A 372 26.29 -19.36 21.02
C GLU A 372 27.46 -19.09 21.98
N ARG A 373 28.62 -18.61 21.48
CA ARG A 373 29.74 -18.17 22.33
C ARG A 373 29.68 -16.67 22.66
N VAL A 374 28.86 -15.92 21.93
CA VAL A 374 28.71 -14.46 22.05
C VAL A 374 27.45 -14.09 22.84
N ILE A 375 26.46 -14.99 22.87
CA ILE A 375 25.20 -14.83 23.63
C ILE A 375 25.07 -15.91 24.70
N ASP A 376 24.17 -15.69 25.67
CA ASP A 376 23.65 -16.77 26.51
C ASP A 376 22.48 -17.46 25.76
N PRO A 377 22.62 -18.75 25.38
CA PRO A 377 21.58 -19.47 24.62
C PRO A 377 20.23 -19.61 25.34
N LEU A 378 20.24 -19.54 26.67
CA LEU A 378 19.04 -19.64 27.51
C LEU A 378 18.38 -18.28 27.73
N ALA A 379 19.10 -17.19 27.50
CA ALA A 379 18.56 -15.86 27.62
C ALA A 379 17.63 -15.50 26.45
N GLU A 380 16.71 -14.58 26.72
CA GLU A 380 15.79 -14.03 25.72
C GLU A 380 16.55 -13.17 24.69
N VAL A 381 16.12 -13.20 23.44
CA VAL A 381 16.70 -12.42 22.34
C VAL A 381 16.67 -10.90 22.63
N SER A 382 15.70 -10.44 23.41
CA SER A 382 15.62 -9.05 23.91
C SER A 382 16.88 -8.60 24.66
N SER A 383 17.59 -9.52 25.30
CA SER A 383 18.81 -9.27 26.08
C SER A 383 20.09 -9.39 25.26
N TYR A 384 20.02 -9.88 24.01
CA TYR A 384 21.20 -10.07 23.18
C TYR A 384 21.85 -8.73 22.81
N PRO A 385 23.18 -8.70 22.61
CA PRO A 385 23.91 -7.49 22.23
C PRO A 385 23.28 -6.78 21.03
N GLU A 386 23.21 -5.45 21.08
CA GLU A 386 22.65 -4.63 20.01
C GLU A 386 23.40 -4.82 18.67
N SER A 387 24.69 -5.18 18.73
CA SER A 387 25.50 -5.54 17.57
C SER A 387 24.94 -6.71 16.75
N LEU A 388 24.08 -7.57 17.32
CA LEU A 388 23.37 -8.61 16.58
C LEU A 388 22.15 -8.11 15.81
N ARG A 389 21.60 -6.97 16.23
CA ARG A 389 20.48 -6.31 15.54
C ARG A 389 20.97 -5.46 14.38
N THR A 390 22.15 -4.84 14.55
CA THR A 390 22.76 -3.98 13.52
C THR A 390 23.79 -4.72 12.65
N GLY A 391 24.32 -5.85 13.12
CA GLY A 391 25.31 -6.67 12.41
C GLY A 391 24.69 -7.79 11.59
N GLU A 392 25.53 -8.53 10.86
CA GLU A 392 25.11 -9.65 10.03
C GLU A 392 25.50 -10.99 10.69
N VAL A 393 24.50 -11.85 10.89
CA VAL A 393 24.69 -13.23 11.33
C VAL A 393 24.80 -14.11 10.10
N PHE A 394 25.86 -14.89 9.96
CA PHE A 394 26.04 -15.80 8.83
C PHE A 394 25.52 -17.19 9.16
N LEU A 395 24.65 -17.71 8.29
CA LEU A 395 24.11 -19.05 8.37
C LEU A 395 24.85 -20.00 7.43
N PHE A 396 25.44 -21.04 8.03
CA PHE A 396 26.06 -22.16 7.36
C PHE A 396 25.33 -23.46 7.73
N GLN A 397 25.49 -24.47 6.86
CA GLN A 397 25.07 -25.84 7.13
C GLN A 397 26.30 -26.66 7.54
N ARG A 398 26.12 -27.59 8.48
CA ARG A 398 27.22 -28.44 8.98
C ARG A 398 27.77 -29.38 7.89
N GLU A 399 26.90 -29.96 7.07
CA GLU A 399 27.31 -30.77 5.92
C GLU A 399 27.54 -29.92 4.67
N ALA A 400 28.63 -30.22 3.95
CA ALA A 400 28.96 -29.54 2.71
C ALA A 400 27.99 -29.95 1.59
N VAL A 401 27.30 -28.98 0.99
CA VAL A 401 26.50 -29.19 -0.22
C VAL A 401 27.41 -29.06 -1.43
N GLU A 402 27.47 -30.07 -2.30
CA GLU A 402 28.44 -30.16 -3.41
C GLU A 402 28.33 -29.03 -4.47
N LYS A 403 27.28 -28.19 -4.45
CA LYS A 403 27.14 -27.07 -5.39
C LYS A 403 26.52 -25.84 -4.73
N GLN A 404 27.31 -24.78 -4.56
CA GLN A 404 26.81 -23.41 -4.48
C GLN A 404 26.13 -23.07 -5.81
N LYS A 405 24.81 -22.96 -5.83
CA LYS A 405 24.09 -22.34 -6.95
C LYS A 405 23.76 -20.91 -6.53
N LEU A 406 24.54 -19.95 -7.03
CA LEU A 406 24.09 -18.57 -7.10
C LEU A 406 22.79 -18.56 -7.92
N GLY A 407 21.66 -18.41 -7.24
CA GLY A 407 20.38 -18.23 -7.89
C GLY A 407 20.43 -16.92 -8.66
N LYS A 408 20.39 -16.99 -10.00
CA LYS A 408 20.24 -15.77 -10.80
C LYS A 408 18.89 -15.14 -10.43
N PRO A 409 18.84 -13.83 -10.11
CA PRO A 409 17.57 -13.17 -9.85
C PRO A 409 16.67 -13.32 -11.06
N LYS A 410 15.39 -13.65 -10.83
CA LYS A 410 14.40 -13.75 -11.90
C LYS A 410 13.96 -12.35 -12.29
N ILE A 411 14.69 -11.77 -13.24
CA ILE A 411 14.37 -10.47 -13.82
C ILE A 411 13.53 -10.74 -15.09
N PRO A 412 12.32 -10.18 -15.22
CA PRO A 412 11.56 -10.24 -16.46
C PRO A 412 12.39 -9.72 -17.64
N PRO A 413 12.19 -10.18 -18.89
CA PRO A 413 12.87 -9.60 -20.05
C PRO A 413 12.34 -8.19 -20.35
N PHE A 414 13.16 -7.37 -21.01
CA PHE A 414 12.69 -6.08 -21.49
C PHE A 414 11.54 -6.27 -22.49
N PRO A 415 10.51 -5.41 -22.44
CA PRO A 415 9.43 -5.47 -23.42
C PRO A 415 9.99 -5.28 -24.84
N PRO A 416 9.38 -5.90 -25.86
CA PRO A 416 9.79 -5.70 -27.25
C PRO A 416 9.56 -4.24 -27.66
N PHE A 417 10.50 -3.69 -28.43
CA PHE A 417 10.40 -2.34 -28.98
C PHE A 417 9.77 -2.42 -30.37
N PRO A 418 8.51 -1.99 -30.54
CA PRO A 418 7.88 -1.99 -31.85
C PRO A 418 8.61 -1.01 -32.79
N PRO A 419 8.70 -1.30 -34.09
CA PRO A 419 9.40 -0.44 -35.05
C PRO A 419 8.63 0.86 -35.36
N TYR A 420 7.37 0.96 -34.94
CA TYR A 420 6.52 2.13 -35.07
C TYR A 420 6.00 2.50 -33.69
N GLY A 421 6.12 3.77 -33.32
CA GLY A 421 5.70 4.29 -32.02
C GLY A 421 4.71 5.45 -32.19
N ASN A 422 3.82 5.58 -31.22
CA ASN A 422 3.16 6.83 -30.92
C ASN A 422 3.58 7.26 -29.51
N ILE A 423 3.42 8.54 -29.18
CA ILE A 423 3.90 9.11 -27.91
C ILE A 423 3.34 8.36 -26.70
N ASP A 424 2.09 7.90 -26.75
CA ASP A 424 1.45 7.22 -25.62
C ASP A 424 2.03 5.82 -25.38
N ASP A 425 2.24 5.06 -26.45
CA ASP A 425 2.83 3.73 -26.40
C ASP A 425 4.32 3.80 -26.03
N ASP A 426 5.04 4.78 -26.58
CA ASP A 426 6.45 5.02 -26.27
C ASP A 426 6.64 5.44 -24.80
N ALA A 427 5.75 6.30 -24.27
CA ALA A 427 5.78 6.69 -22.86
C ALA A 427 5.55 5.50 -21.93
N ARG A 428 4.56 4.64 -22.24
CA ARG A 428 4.31 3.40 -21.47
C ARG A 428 5.46 2.42 -21.57
N LEU A 429 6.07 2.28 -22.74
CA LEU A 429 7.23 1.41 -22.96
C LEU A 429 8.45 1.91 -22.18
N ALA A 430 8.75 3.21 -22.26
CA ALA A 430 9.84 3.84 -21.53
C ALA A 430 9.67 3.68 -20.01
N HIS A 431 8.45 3.82 -19.51
CA HIS A 431 8.12 3.59 -18.11
C HIS A 431 8.43 2.15 -17.66
N LYS A 432 7.99 1.15 -18.43
CA LYS A 432 8.29 -0.28 -18.17
C LYS A 432 9.80 -0.56 -18.18
N CYS A 433 10.52 0.00 -19.15
CA CYS A 433 11.97 -0.14 -19.25
C CYS A 433 12.68 0.49 -18.05
N ALA A 434 12.25 1.69 -17.64
CA ALA A 434 12.80 2.36 -16.45
C ALA A 434 12.56 1.53 -15.19
N ALA A 435 11.35 0.96 -15.04
CA ALA A 435 11.01 0.12 -13.89
C ALA A 435 11.90 -1.12 -13.79
N GLN A 436 12.15 -1.75 -14.93
CA GLN A 436 13.02 -2.91 -14.99
C GLN A 436 14.49 -2.55 -14.74
N GLY A 437 14.93 -1.37 -15.20
CA GLY A 437 16.24 -0.81 -14.83
C GLY A 437 16.38 -0.61 -13.32
N GLU A 438 15.36 -0.07 -12.65
CA GLU A 438 15.33 0.09 -11.19
C GLU A 438 15.33 -1.26 -10.46
N LEU A 439 14.64 -2.27 -10.98
CA LEU A 439 14.70 -3.64 -10.43
C LEU A 439 16.11 -4.23 -10.53
N ILE A 440 16.76 -4.10 -11.68
CA ILE A 440 18.15 -4.56 -11.88
C ILE A 440 19.10 -3.82 -10.93
N LYS A 441 18.99 -2.49 -10.86
CA LYS A 441 19.77 -1.65 -9.96
C LYS A 441 19.63 -2.12 -8.50
N ARG A 442 18.40 -2.35 -8.04
CA ARG A 442 18.11 -2.87 -6.70
C ARG A 442 18.82 -4.21 -6.46
N TYR A 443 18.77 -5.15 -7.40
CA TYR A 443 19.50 -6.42 -7.27
C TYR A 443 21.01 -6.23 -7.20
N VAL A 444 21.58 -5.32 -7.99
CA VAL A 444 23.01 -5.01 -8.00
C VAL A 444 23.44 -4.34 -6.69
N GLU A 445 22.70 -3.35 -6.18
CA GLU A 445 22.99 -2.68 -4.91
C GLU A 445 22.89 -3.63 -3.71
N THR A 446 21.87 -4.48 -3.73
CA THR A 446 21.71 -5.57 -2.73
C THR A 446 22.83 -6.60 -2.87
N SER A 447 23.51 -6.68 -4.02
CA SER A 447 24.66 -7.57 -4.28
C SER A 447 26.02 -6.91 -4.02
N HIS A 448 26.15 -5.59 -4.16
CA HIS A 448 27.40 -4.88 -3.88
C HIS A 448 27.67 -4.71 -2.39
N THR A 449 26.61 -4.57 -1.58
CA THR A 449 26.73 -4.79 -0.12
C THR A 449 27.22 -6.20 0.23
N ARG A 450 27.11 -7.18 -0.70
CA ARG A 450 27.65 -8.55 -0.54
C ARG A 450 29.13 -8.69 -0.92
N ASN A 451 29.69 -7.78 -1.74
CA ASN A 451 31.09 -7.87 -2.20
C ASN A 451 32.09 -7.08 -1.35
N SER A 452 31.64 -6.16 -0.50
CA SER A 452 32.50 -5.50 0.50
C SER A 452 32.89 -6.41 1.68
N CYS A 453 32.42 -7.66 1.68
CA CYS A 453 32.65 -8.67 2.73
C CYS A 453 33.59 -9.82 2.29
N SER A 454 34.29 -9.69 1.16
CA SER A 454 35.38 -10.61 0.76
C SER A 454 36.73 -10.14 1.26
#